data_AF-A0A968AQA1-F1
#
_entry.id   AF-A0A968AQA1-F1
#
_cell.length_a   1.000
_cell.length_b   1.000
_cell.length_c   1.000
_cell.angle_alpha   90.00
_cell.angle_beta   90.00
_cell.angle_gamma   90.00
#
_symmetry.space_group_name_H-M   'P 1'
#
loop_
_entity.id
_entity.type
_entity.pdbx_description
1 polymer ?
#
loop_
_entity_poly.entity_id
_entity_poly.type
_entity_poly.pdbx_seq_one_letter_code
_entity_poly.pdbx_strand_id
1 'polypeptide(L)'
;LWFLLLWFQDILHIQKTQIDEHHLRNTDKAETLQKFFSFSPRANVEAIVFDIEAALQHLADQRNFNPLLILTNLAIKLNLLLKG
;
A
#
# COMPACT_ATOMS: atom_id res chain seq x y z
N LEU A 1 5.76 -6.23 -4.75
CA LEU A 1 5.71 -4.83 -4.23
C LEU A 1 4.91 -3.92 -5.13
N TRP A 2 5.17 -3.86 -6.44
CA TRP A 2 4.37 -3.06 -7.37
C TRP A 2 2.86 -3.31 -7.25
N PHE A 3 2.41 -4.57 -7.28
CA PHE A 3 0.99 -4.91 -7.07
C PHE A 3 0.44 -4.38 -5.72
N LEU A 4 1.25 -4.49 -4.65
CA LEU A 4 0.88 -3.99 -3.33
C LEU A 4 0.74 -2.46 -3.31
N LEU A 5 1.61 -1.76 -4.04
CA LEU A 5 1.51 -0.31 -4.23
C LEU A 5 0.21 0.08 -4.92
N LEU A 6 -0.11 -0.57 -6.05
CA LEU A 6 -1.35 -0.32 -6.79
C LEU A 6 -2.58 -0.54 -5.90
N TRP A 7 -2.56 -1.62 -5.13
CA TRP A 7 -3.63 -1.97 -4.21
C TRP A 7 -3.87 -0.88 -3.16
N PHE A 8 -2.82 -0.40 -2.49
CA PHE A 8 -2.97 0.65 -1.48
C PHE A 8 -3.23 2.04 -2.06
N GLN A 9 -2.78 2.31 -3.28
CA GLN A 9 -3.16 3.53 -4.02
C GLN A 9 -4.67 3.53 -4.33
N ASP A 10 -5.24 2.39 -4.72
CA ASP A 10 -6.69 2.26 -4.94
C ASP A 10 -7.47 2.43 -3.62
N ILE A 11 -7.00 1.86 -2.52
CA ILE A 11 -7.62 2.08 -1.19
C ILE A 11 -7.56 3.55 -0.79
N LEU A 12 -6.40 4.20 -0.97
CA LEU A 12 -6.22 5.62 -0.67
C LEU A 12 -7.17 6.48 -1.52
N HIS A 13 -7.35 6.12 -2.80
CA HIS A 13 -8.31 6.77 -3.67
C HIS A 13 -9.72 6.65 -3.10
N ILE A 14 -10.20 5.43 -2.82
CA ILE A 14 -11.53 5.19 -2.23
C ILE A 14 -11.75 6.00 -0.95
N GLN A 15 -10.73 6.08 -0.08
CA GLN A 15 -10.78 6.84 1.17
C GLN A 15 -10.95 8.34 0.95
N LYS A 16 -10.37 8.91 -0.12
CA LYS A 16 -10.38 10.35 -0.39
C LYS A 16 -11.54 10.79 -1.28
N THR A 17 -12.00 9.96 -2.22
CA THR A 17 -13.04 10.33 -3.21
C THR A 17 -14.44 9.80 -2.91
N GLN A 18 -14.61 8.92 -1.92
CA GLN A 18 -15.91 8.32 -1.58
C GLN A 18 -16.61 7.70 -2.80
N ILE A 19 -16.02 6.62 -3.33
CA ILE A 19 -16.66 5.70 -4.29
C ILE A 19 -16.76 6.30 -5.72
N ASP A 20 -15.63 6.71 -6.29
CA ASP A 20 -15.50 6.79 -7.75
C ASP A 20 -14.67 5.59 -8.24
N GLU A 21 -15.35 4.57 -8.74
CA GLU A 21 -14.73 3.32 -9.19
C GLU A 21 -14.03 3.46 -10.55
N HIS A 22 -14.26 4.55 -11.29
CA HIS A 22 -13.74 4.73 -12.65
C HIS A 22 -12.22 4.95 -12.72
N HIS A 23 -11.58 5.25 -11.60
CA HIS A 23 -10.14 5.53 -11.52
C HIS A 23 -9.34 4.43 -10.80
N LEU A 24 -9.99 3.33 -10.41
CA LEU A 24 -9.30 2.21 -9.77
C LEU A 24 -8.47 1.43 -10.77
N ARG A 25 -7.28 1.02 -10.36
CA ARG A 25 -6.41 0.15 -11.17
C ARG A 25 -6.84 -1.32 -11.08
N ASN A 26 -7.43 -1.72 -9.95
CA ASN A 26 -7.95 -3.06 -9.70
C ASN A 26 -9.49 -3.03 -9.62
N THR A 27 -10.16 -2.58 -10.68
CA THR A 27 -11.63 -2.48 -10.74
C THR A 27 -12.33 -3.82 -10.47
N ASP A 28 -11.75 -4.93 -10.95
CA ASP A 28 -12.23 -6.30 -10.71
C ASP A 28 -12.14 -6.74 -9.23
N LYS A 29 -11.47 -5.94 -8.39
CA LYS A 29 -11.26 -6.19 -6.95
C LYS A 29 -11.89 -5.10 -6.08
N ALA A 30 -12.70 -4.19 -6.64
CA ALA A 30 -13.34 -3.09 -5.92
C ALA A 30 -14.03 -3.54 -4.62
N GLU A 31 -14.81 -4.63 -4.65
CA GLU A 31 -15.49 -5.17 -3.47
C GLU A 31 -14.48 -5.58 -2.37
N THR A 32 -13.33 -6.16 -2.75
CA THR A 32 -12.31 -6.57 -1.80
C THR A 32 -11.58 -5.37 -1.21
N LEU A 33 -11.31 -4.34 -2.03
CA LEU A 33 -10.72 -3.08 -1.60
C LEU A 33 -11.63 -2.35 -0.58
N GLN A 34 -12.93 -2.29 -0.85
CA GLN A 34 -13.92 -1.72 0.07
C GLN A 34 -14.03 -2.52 1.37
N LYS A 35 -14.06 -3.86 1.29
CA LYS A 35 -14.03 -4.73 2.49
C LYS A 35 -12.78 -4.46 3.33
N PHE A 36 -11.61 -4.37 2.69
CA PHE A 36 -10.37 -4.07 3.40
C PHE A 36 -10.45 -2.72 4.14
N PHE A 37 -10.93 -1.67 3.47
CA PHE A 37 -11.14 -0.37 4.07
C PHE A 37 -12.07 -0.43 5.29
N SER A 38 -13.16 -1.21 5.19
CA SER A 38 -14.08 -1.40 6.32
C SER A 38 -13.46 -2.15 7.51
N PHE A 39 -12.50 -3.04 7.27
CA PHE A 39 -11.81 -3.83 8.31
C PHE A 39 -10.71 -3.04 9.02
N SER A 40 -10.05 -2.11 8.31
CA SER A 40 -9.00 -1.27 8.91
C SER A 40 -9.24 0.22 8.62
N PRO A 41 -10.29 0.81 9.20
CA PRO A 41 -10.64 2.21 8.95
C PRO A 41 -9.64 3.21 9.55
N ARG A 42 -8.78 2.73 10.47
CA ARG A 42 -7.72 3.52 11.12
C ARG A 42 -6.36 3.38 10.46
N ALA A 43 -6.23 2.50 9.45
CA ALA A 43 -4.98 2.34 8.75
C ALA A 43 -4.53 3.68 8.15
N ASN A 44 -3.27 4.03 8.39
CA ASN A 44 -2.65 5.18 7.72
C ASN A 44 -2.19 4.75 6.32
N VAL A 45 -3.15 4.67 5.40
CA VAL A 45 -2.94 4.19 4.02
C VAL A 45 -1.96 5.09 3.26
N GLU A 46 -1.96 6.39 3.53
CA GLU A 46 -1.03 7.34 2.91
C GLU A 46 0.43 7.03 3.28
N ALA A 47 0.70 6.77 4.55
CA ALA A 47 2.03 6.32 5.00
C ALA A 47 2.42 4.96 4.42
N ILE A 48 1.45 4.04 4.27
CA ILE A 48 1.69 2.73 3.65
C ILE A 48 2.13 2.88 2.19
N VAL A 49 1.43 3.69 1.40
CA VAL A 49 1.80 3.97 0.00
C VAL A 49 3.22 4.53 -0.07
N PHE A 50 3.53 5.52 0.75
CA PHE A 50 4.85 6.14 0.81
C PHE A 50 5.96 5.14 1.16
N ASP A 51 5.77 4.30 2.17
CA ASP A 51 6.77 3.31 2.58
C ASP A 51 6.99 2.23 1.51
N ILE A 52 5.95 1.83 0.77
CA ILE A 52 6.09 0.88 -0.35
C ILE A 52 6.85 1.52 -1.53
N GLU A 53 6.58 2.79 -1.86
CA GLU A 53 7.30 3.53 -2.90
C GLU A 53 8.79 3.67 -2.54
N ALA A 54 9.09 4.05 -1.30
CA ALA A 54 10.45 4.13 -0.80
C ALA A 54 11.16 2.77 -0.89
N ALA A 55 10.51 1.67 -0.47
CA ALA A 55 11.09 0.34 -0.57
C ALA A 55 11.37 -0.08 -2.03
N LEU A 56 10.47 0.27 -2.97
CA LEU A 56 10.70 0.04 -4.40
C LEU A 56 11.90 0.83 -4.93
N GLN A 57 12.04 2.10 -4.54
CA GLN A 57 13.20 2.92 -4.92
C GLN A 57 14.50 2.34 -4.37
N HIS A 58 14.53 1.92 -3.11
CA HIS A 58 15.70 1.27 -2.51
C HIS A 58 16.04 -0.05 -3.22
N LEU A 59 15.05 -0.87 -3.57
CA LEU A 59 15.30 -2.13 -4.28
C LEU A 59 15.77 -1.94 -5.72
N ALA A 60 15.43 -0.81 -6.36
CA ALA A 60 15.92 -0.47 -7.70
C ALA A 60 17.37 0.02 -7.70
N ASP A 61 17.88 0.52 -6.57
CA ASP A 61 19.27 0.96 -6.45
C ASP A 61 20.23 -0.23 -6.35
N GLN A 62 21.06 -0.39 -7.37
CA GLN A 62 22.04 -1.48 -7.48
C GLN A 62 23.11 -1.47 -6.36
N ARG A 63 23.26 -0.36 -5.64
CA ARG A 63 24.18 -0.24 -4.49
C ARG A 63 23.62 -0.88 -3.22
N ASN A 64 22.35 -1.24 -3.18
CA ASN A 64 21.76 -1.91 -2.03
C ASN A 64 22.03 -3.42 -2.07
N PHE A 65 23.01 -3.85 -1.28
CA PHE A 65 23.44 -5.25 -1.22
C PHE A 65 22.55 -6.14 -0.34
N ASN A 66 21.54 -5.58 0.36
CA ASN A 66 20.65 -6.35 1.23
C ASN A 66 19.16 -6.06 0.98
N PRO A 67 18.58 -6.65 -0.09
CA PRO A 67 17.15 -6.58 -0.37
C PRO A 67 16.26 -7.10 0.78
N LEU A 68 16.73 -8.10 1.52
CA LEU A 68 15.96 -8.71 2.61
C LEU A 68 15.76 -7.75 3.77
N LEU A 69 16.77 -6.94 4.10
CA LEU A 69 16.66 -5.91 5.14
C LEU A 69 15.60 -4.85 4.77
N ILE A 70 15.58 -4.43 3.50
CA ILE A 70 14.58 -3.46 3.00
C ILE A 70 13.16 -4.03 3.15
N LEU A 71 12.94 -5.28 2.73
CA LEU A 71 11.64 -5.95 2.82
C LEU A 71 11.21 -6.19 4.27
N THR A 72 12.15 -6.56 5.15
CA THR A 72 11.87 -6.80 6.57
C THR A 72 11.46 -5.50 7.26
N ASN A 73 12.19 -4.41 7.00
CA ASN A 73 11.85 -3.10 7.54
C ASN A 73 10.48 -2.62 7.05
N LEU A 74 10.18 -2.81 5.76
CA LEU A 74 8.87 -2.53 5.21
C LEU A 74 7.78 -3.35 5.90
N ALA A 75 7.96 -4.66 6.07
CA ALA A 75 6.97 -5.52 6.71
C ALA A 75 6.64 -5.07 8.15
N ILE A 76 7.65 -4.66 8.92
CA ILE A 76 7.48 -4.11 10.27
C ILE A 76 6.64 -2.83 10.22
N LYS A 77 7.00 -1.88 9.35
CA LYS A 77 6.28 -0.62 9.18
C LYS A 77 4.82 -0.84 8.78
N LEU A 78 4.58 -1.69 7.79
CA LEU A 78 3.22 -2.03 7.34
C LEU A 78 2.39 -2.63 8.47
N ASN A 79 2.94 -3.57 9.25
CA ASN A 79 2.22 -4.14 10.38
C ASN A 79 1.85 -3.10 11.45
N LEU A 80 2.71 -2.10 11.70
CA LEU A 80 2.40 -1.00 12.61
C LEU A 80 1.30 -0.09 12.05
N LEU A 81 1.40 0.30 10.78
CA LEU A 81 0.45 1.19 10.13
C LEU A 81 -0.93 0.56 9.90
N LEU A 82 -1.00 -0.77 9.77
CA LEU A 82 -2.24 -1.52 9.62
C LEU A 82 -2.97 -1.80 10.95
N LYS A 83 -2.23 -1.80 12.07
CA LYS A 83 -2.76 -2.05 13.41
C LYS A 83 -3.08 -0.77 14.22
N GLY A 84 -2.70 0.39 13.68
CA GLY A 84 -2.95 1.71 14.29
C GLY A 84 -4.41 1.96 14.65
#